data_AF-M5ETU3-F1
#
_entry.id   AF-M5ETU3-F1
#
_cell.length_a   1.000
_cell.length_b   1.000
_cell.length_c   1.000
_cell.angle_alpha   90.00
_cell.angle_beta   90.00
_cell.angle_gamma   90.00
#
_symmetry.space_group_name_H-M   'P 1'
#
loop_
_entity.id
_entity.type
_entity.pdbx_description
1 polymer ?
#
loop_
_entity_poly.entity_id
_entity_poly.type
_entity_poly.pdbx_seq_one_letter_code
_entity_poly.pdbx_strand_id
1 'polypeptide(L)' 'MTVGRDANGNGHAVLTIVTDKGDFVLDNVEQKILPWRDAEIYFLKRQVQTDPNTWVSLVNG' A
#
# COMPACT_ATOMS: atom_id res chain seq x y z
N MET A 1 -2.61 -6.96 0.47
CA MET A 1 -1.52 -6.27 1.23
C MET A 1 -0.68 -5.46 0.26
N THR A 2 -0.15 -4.31 0.68
CA THR A 2 0.78 -3.51 -0.12
C THR A 2 2.02 -3.24 0.70
N VAL A 3 3.19 -3.27 0.05
CA VAL A 3 4.47 -2.93 0.67
C VAL A 3 5.08 -1.72 0.00
N GLY A 4 5.74 -0.88 0.78
CA GLY A 4 6.36 0.36 0.34
C GLY A 4 7.54 0.76 1.22
N ARG A 5 7.97 2.01 1.07
CA ARG A 5 8.91 2.67 1.98
C ARG A 5 8.23 3.80 2.74
N ASP A 6 8.49 3.91 4.03
CA ASP A 6 8.06 5.05 4.83
C ASP A 6 8.87 6.32 4.50
N ALA A 7 8.55 7.44 5.16
CA ALA A 7 9.27 8.71 5.03
C ALA A 7 10.76 8.62 5.40
N ASN A 8 11.17 7.61 6.18
CA ASN A 8 12.56 7.36 6.56
C ASN A 8 13.27 6.38 5.59
N GLY A 9 12.57 5.87 4.58
CA GLY A 9 13.08 4.90 3.61
C GLY A 9 13.04 3.43 4.07
N ASN A 10 12.51 3.14 5.26
CA ASN A 10 12.38 1.79 5.80
C ASN A 10 11.27 1.03 5.09
N GLY A 11 11.40 -0.30 5.01
CA GLY A 11 10.33 -1.14 4.49
C GLY A 11 9.08 -1.07 5.38
N HIS A 12 7.92 -0.84 4.77
CA HIS A 12 6.65 -0.70 5.47
C HIS A 12 5.56 -1.52 4.79
N ALA A 13 4.78 -2.25 5.59
CA ALA A 13 3.70 -3.10 5.10
C ALA A 13 2.37 -2.56 5.62
N VAL A 14 1.42 -2.36 4.71
CA VAL A 14 0.11 -1.78 5.01
C VAL A 14 -1.02 -2.60 4.42
N LEU A 15 -2.20 -2.44 5.00
CA LEU A 15 -3.42 -2.95 4.40
C LEU A 15 -3.96 -1.93 3.39
N THR A 16 -4.35 -2.42 2.22
CA THR A 16 -4.97 -1.59 1.19
C THR A 16 -6.32 -2.17 0.81
N ILE A 17 -7.34 -1.33 0.78
CA ILE A 17 -8.68 -1.67 0.32
C ILE A 17 -8.89 -0.97 -1.02
N VAL A 18 -9.20 -1.77 -2.04
CA VAL A 18 -9.50 -1.28 -3.40
C VAL A 18 -11.02 -1.16 -3.50
N THR A 19 -11.50 0.02 -3.89
CA THR A 19 -12.94 0.31 -4.03
C THR A 19 -13.21 1.02 -5.35
N ASP A 20 -14.49 1.13 -5.72
CA ASP A 20 -14.94 1.94 -6.87
C ASP A 20 -14.73 3.45 -6.68
N LYS A 21 -14.49 3.90 -5.45
CA LYS A 21 -14.17 5.29 -5.08
C LYS A 21 -12.66 5.55 -4.97
N GLY A 22 -11.83 4.55 -5.23
CA GLY A 22 -10.39 4.61 -5.13
C GLY A 22 -9.80 3.71 -4.05
N ASP A 23 -8.47 3.76 -3.93
CA ASP A 23 -7.69 2.95 -3.01
C ASP A 23 -7.49 3.68 -1.68
N PHE A 24 -7.74 2.97 -0.58
CA PHE A 24 -7.53 3.45 0.79
C PHE A 24 -6.49 2.60 1.50
N VAL A 25 -5.70 3.25 2.34
CA VAL A 25 -4.64 2.65 3.13
C VAL A 25 -5.02 2.69 4.60
N LEU A 26 -4.94 1.51 5.23
CA LEU A 26 -4.93 1.38 6.67
C LEU A 26 -3.48 1.07 7.07
N ASP A 27 -2.85 2.06 7.67
CA ASP A 27 -1.55 1.95 8.28
C ASP A 27 -1.71 1.51 9.75
N ASN A 28 -0.77 0.74 10.27
CA ASN A 28 -0.75 0.37 11.68
C ASN A 28 -0.04 1.42 12.57
N VAL A 29 0.67 2.37 11.95
CA VAL A 29 1.40 3.45 12.66
C VAL A 29 0.59 4.74 12.71
N GLU A 30 -0.15 5.05 11.64
CA GLU A 30 -1.06 6.19 11.58
C GLU A 30 -2.50 5.75 11.90
N GLN A 31 -3.21 6.49 12.76
CA GLN A 31 -4.57 6.13 13.19
C GLN A 31 -5.64 6.43 12.13
N LYS A 32 -5.29 7.23 11.13
CA LYS A 32 -6.20 7.63 10.05
C LYS A 32 -6.18 6.60 8.92
N ILE A 33 -7.37 6.31 8.39
CA ILE A 33 -7.52 5.70 7.06
C ILE A 33 -7.37 6.83 6.05
N LEU A 34 -6.42 6.69 5.13
CA LEU A 34 -6.08 7.73 4.16
C LEU A 34 -6.32 7.22 2.73
N PRO A 35 -6.73 8.09 1.79
CA PRO A 35 -6.56 7.82 0.37
C PRO A 35 -5.09 7.49 0.06
N TRP A 36 -4.83 6.55 -0.85
CA TRP A 36 -3.47 6.09 -1.11
C TRP A 36 -2.48 7.20 -1.49
N ARG A 37 -2.95 8.28 -2.14
CA ARG A 37 -2.13 9.43 -2.54
C ARG A 37 -1.72 10.32 -1.37
N ASP A 38 -2.47 10.27 -0.28
CA ASP A 38 -2.26 11.10 0.90
C ASP A 38 -1.45 10.35 1.98
N ALA A 39 -1.28 9.04 1.81
CA ALA A 39 -0.38 8.26 2.65
C ALA A 39 1.08 8.60 2.29
N GLU A 40 1.88 8.96 3.30
CA GLU A 40 3.31 9.28 3.16
C GLU A 40 4.17 8.00 2.97
N ILE A 41 3.80 7.19 1.98
CA ILE A 41 4.40 5.90 1.66
C ILE A 41 4.75 5.85 0.18
N TYR A 42 5.99 5.46 -0.12
CA TYR A 42 6.40 5.14 -1.48
C TYR A 42 6.08 3.68 -1.80
N PHE A 43 4.95 3.43 -2.48
CA PHE A 43 4.46 2.08 -2.76
C PHE A 43 5.32 1.33 -3.79
N LEU A 44 5.64 0.07 -3.52
CA LEU A 44 6.51 -0.76 -4.36
C LEU A 44 5.78 -1.93 -5.01
N LYS A 45 5.09 -2.75 -4.21
CA LYS A 45 4.43 -3.96 -4.69
C LYS A 45 3.10 -4.19 -3.97
N ARG A 46 2.17 -4.82 -4.67
CA ARG A 46 0.87 -5.21 -4.14
C ARG A 46 0.63 -6.70 -4.32
N GLN A 47 0.16 -7.34 -3.26
CA GLN A 47 -0.31 -8.71 -3.32
C GLN A 47 -1.66 -8.75 -4.03
N VAL A 48 -1.84 -9.69 -4.95
CA VAL A 48 -3.10 -9.89 -5.68
C VAL A 48 -4.17 -10.42 -4.71
N GLN A 49 -5.40 -9.93 -4.86
CA GLN A 49 -6.51 -10.32 -3.96
C GLN A 49 -6.93 -11.79 -4.12
N THR A 50 -6.88 -12.31 -5.35
CA THR A 50 -7.30 -13.69 -5.68
C THR A 50 -6.23 -14.74 -5.44
N ASP A 51 -4.96 -14.33 -5.31
CA ASP A 51 -3.84 -15.23 -5.05
C ASP A 51 -2.78 -14.52 -4.18
N PRO A 52 -2.69 -14.87 -2.88
CA PRO A 52 -1.76 -14.22 -1.96
C PRO A 52 -0.27 -14.52 -2.24
N ASN A 53 0.04 -15.51 -3.08
CA ASN A 53 1.43 -15.79 -3.47
C ASN A 53 1.90 -14.90 -4.63
N THR A 54 0.97 -14.25 -5.33
CA THR A 54 1.28 -13.40 -6.48
C THR A 54 1.40 -11.93 -6.06
N TRP A 55 2.46 -11.27 -6.53
CA TRP A 55 2.76 -9.86 -6.27
C TRP A 55 2.97 -9.09 -7.58
N VAL A 56 2.34 -7.92 -7.70
CA VAL A 56 2.49 -7.01 -8.83
C VAL A 56 3.34 -5.80 -8.44
N SER A 57 4.19 -5.33 -9.35
CA SER A 57 4.92 -4.07 -9.17
C SER A 57 3.99 -2.88 -9.35
N LEU A 58 4.10 -1.89 -8.47
CA LEU A 58 3.41 -0.60 -8.58
C LEU A 58 4.33 0.51 -9.10
N VAL A 59 5.62 0.21 -9.25
CA VAL A 59 6.61 1.10 -9.86
C VAL A 59 7.00 0.57 -11.24
N ASN A 60 7.23 1.48 -12.16
CA ASN A 60 7.88 1.16 -13.43
C ASN A 60 9.38 1.04 -13.17
N GLY A 61 9.99 -0.07 -13.64
CA GLY A 61 11.43 -0.28 -13.58
C GLY A 61 12.17 0.51 -14.66
#